data_AF-A0A970GYV2-F1
#
_entry.id   AF-A0A970GYV2-F1
#
_cell.length_a   1.000
_cell.length_b   1.000
_cell.length_c   1.000
_cell.angle_alpha   90.00
_cell.angle_beta   90.00
_cell.angle_gamma   90.00
#
_symmetry.space_group_name_H-M   'P 1'
#
loop_
_entity.id
_entity.type
_entity.pdbx_description
1 polymer ?
#
loop_
_entity_poly.entity_id
_entity_poly.type
_entity_poly.pdbx_seq_one_letter_code
_entity_poly.pdbx_strand_id
1 'polypeptide(L)'
;MDYRNVKKRLVFSTSHNPWFNLALEEYLFNTMEDNTVIMYLWQNENTVVIGKTQNAWKECRAALLEEEGGYLARRSTGGGAVYHDLGNMCYTFMASSNLYNLEKQLKVILGAVRDQGIEAQFTGRNDITLMDGRKFSGNAFKFIKDKGLMHGTLLLDTDSAVMAKYLQVSKAKMQAKGVESVRSRVANLIELNPDITPEKISESLKNEFLKEYGSWETEEVYSMSDDMPSELRELFEKYSSWEFRYGETPSFDMSFENRFTWGGIDINLSVEKGVISKAYVYSDAMDTAAAETLADLLPGTLLDRDEILKKLTEAGIKLAELEDVKNWLAEVL
;
A
#
# COMPACT_ATOMS: atom_id res chain seq x y z
N MET A 1 22.66 -7.64 -17.67
CA MET A 1 22.69 -8.91 -16.89
C MET A 1 22.26 -10.04 -17.81
N ASP A 2 22.90 -11.20 -17.68
CA ASP A 2 22.49 -12.40 -18.41
C ASP A 2 21.23 -12.97 -17.72
N TYR A 3 20.07 -12.80 -18.34
CA TYR A 3 18.77 -13.21 -17.80
C TYR A 3 18.51 -14.73 -17.93
N ARG A 4 19.49 -15.51 -18.42
CA ARG A 4 19.35 -16.96 -18.62
C ARG A 4 19.09 -17.75 -17.33
N ASN A 5 19.49 -17.24 -16.17
CA ASN A 5 19.29 -17.90 -14.87
C ASN A 5 18.23 -17.24 -13.99
N VAL A 6 17.52 -16.22 -14.49
CA VAL A 6 16.46 -15.54 -13.73
C VAL A 6 15.19 -16.37 -13.82
N LYS A 7 14.61 -16.74 -12.68
CA LYS A 7 13.30 -17.38 -12.63
C LYS A 7 12.22 -16.33 -12.82
N LYS A 8 11.27 -16.56 -13.72
CA LYS A 8 10.12 -15.65 -13.92
C LYS A 8 8.84 -16.43 -13.71
N ARG A 9 7.97 -15.89 -12.87
CA ARG A 9 6.69 -16.51 -12.50
C ARG A 9 5.57 -15.53 -12.80
N LEU A 10 4.47 -16.07 -13.31
CA LEU A 10 3.26 -15.33 -13.57
C LEU A 10 2.15 -15.96 -12.73
N VAL A 11 1.57 -15.17 -11.82
CA VAL A 11 0.63 -15.67 -10.82
C VAL A 11 -0.70 -14.96 -10.96
N PHE A 12 -1.79 -15.70 -10.82
CA PHE A 12 -3.16 -15.20 -10.83
C PHE A 12 -3.90 -15.64 -9.57
N SER A 13 -4.77 -14.77 -9.06
CA SER A 13 -5.79 -15.19 -8.10
C SER A 13 -7.16 -15.15 -8.76
N THR A 14 -7.94 -16.22 -8.60
CA THR A 14 -9.36 -16.25 -8.95
C THR A 14 -10.26 -15.85 -7.79
N SER A 15 -9.69 -15.57 -6.62
CA SER A 15 -10.42 -15.08 -5.45
C SER A 15 -10.57 -13.57 -5.51
N HIS A 16 -11.75 -13.07 -5.11
CA HIS A 16 -12.01 -11.64 -4.91
C HIS A 16 -11.93 -11.24 -3.43
N ASN A 17 -11.58 -12.17 -2.54
CA ASN A 17 -11.43 -11.87 -1.12
C ASN A 17 -10.11 -11.13 -0.87
N PRO A 18 -10.13 -9.90 -0.33
CA PRO A 18 -8.92 -9.09 -0.16
C PRO A 18 -7.95 -9.67 0.87
N TRP A 19 -8.45 -10.34 1.90
CA TRP A 19 -7.59 -10.94 2.93
C TRP A 19 -6.81 -12.12 2.35
N PHE A 20 -7.46 -12.95 1.54
CA PHE A 20 -6.78 -14.01 0.80
C PHE A 20 -5.75 -13.45 -0.17
N ASN A 21 -6.11 -12.45 -0.97
CA ASN A 21 -5.20 -11.94 -1.99
C ASN A 21 -3.97 -11.25 -1.40
N LEU A 22 -4.11 -10.52 -0.28
CA LEU A 22 -2.98 -9.94 0.45
C LEU A 22 -2.16 -10.99 1.19
N ALA A 23 -2.80 -12.04 1.73
CA ALA A 23 -2.09 -13.18 2.30
C ALA A 23 -1.25 -13.91 1.24
N LEU A 24 -1.80 -14.11 0.04
CA LEU A 24 -1.08 -14.69 -1.09
C LEU A 24 0.07 -13.79 -1.54
N GLU A 25 -0.13 -12.47 -1.59
CA GLU A 25 0.94 -11.53 -1.88
C GLU A 25 2.10 -11.65 -0.88
N GLU A 26 1.81 -11.66 0.43
CA GLU A 26 2.85 -11.81 1.46
C GLU A 26 3.49 -13.21 1.43
N TYR A 27 2.72 -14.26 1.16
CA TYR A 27 3.23 -15.63 1.00
C TYR A 27 4.22 -15.73 -0.16
N LEU A 28 3.83 -15.26 -1.35
CA LEU A 28 4.69 -15.23 -2.53
C LEU A 28 5.95 -14.40 -2.28
N PHE A 29 5.79 -13.23 -1.64
CA PHE A 29 6.92 -12.37 -1.32
C PHE A 29 7.88 -13.05 -0.34
N ASN A 30 7.38 -13.71 0.71
CA ASN A 30 8.18 -14.35 1.74
C ASN A 30 8.90 -15.60 1.22
N THR A 31 8.22 -16.41 0.40
CA THR A 31 8.73 -17.69 -0.15
C THR A 31 9.48 -17.55 -1.48
N MET A 32 9.52 -16.36 -2.06
CA MET A 32 10.25 -16.09 -3.30
C MET A 32 11.74 -16.48 -3.17
N GLU A 33 12.19 -17.31 -4.10
CA GLU A 33 13.59 -17.73 -4.21
C GLU A 33 14.50 -16.61 -4.75
N ASP A 34 15.80 -16.73 -4.52
CA ASP A 34 16.81 -15.85 -5.10
C ASP A 34 16.74 -15.83 -6.63
N ASN A 35 17.11 -14.68 -7.19
CA ASN A 35 17.15 -14.44 -8.64
C ASN A 35 15.79 -14.66 -9.34
N THR A 36 14.69 -14.30 -8.65
CA THR A 36 13.31 -14.45 -9.15
C THR A 36 12.67 -13.09 -9.43
N VAL A 37 11.80 -13.05 -10.45
CA VAL A 37 10.82 -11.98 -10.68
C VAL A 37 9.42 -12.60 -10.78
N ILE A 38 8.47 -12.07 -10.02
CA ILE A 38 7.07 -12.50 -10.01
C ILE A 38 6.21 -11.33 -10.45
N MET A 39 5.28 -11.56 -11.39
CA MET A 39 4.12 -10.69 -11.61
C MET A 39 2.87 -11.42 -11.13
N TYR A 40 2.15 -10.82 -10.19
CA TYR A 40 0.92 -11.35 -9.60
C TYR A 40 -0.25 -10.43 -9.95
N LEU A 41 -1.31 -11.00 -10.52
CA LEU A 41 -2.50 -10.30 -11.01
C LEU A 41 -3.74 -10.75 -10.23
N TRP A 42 -4.53 -9.80 -9.73
CA TRP A 42 -5.61 -10.07 -8.78
C TRP A 42 -6.64 -8.93 -8.72
N GLN A 43 -7.82 -9.21 -8.17
CA GLN A 43 -8.90 -8.23 -7.95
C GLN A 43 -9.56 -8.45 -6.60
N ASN A 44 -10.15 -7.41 -6.01
CA ASN A 44 -10.92 -7.53 -4.78
C ASN A 44 -12.34 -7.00 -4.98
N GLU A 45 -13.32 -7.61 -4.32
CA GLU A 45 -14.69 -7.08 -4.27
C GLU A 45 -14.86 -6.07 -3.13
N ASN A 46 -15.63 -4.99 -3.34
CA ASN A 46 -16.12 -4.02 -2.34
C ASN A 46 -15.22 -3.84 -1.11
N THR A 47 -14.00 -3.37 -1.30
CA THR A 47 -12.96 -3.35 -0.26
C THR A 47 -12.38 -1.96 -0.09
N VAL A 48 -12.13 -1.54 1.15
CA VAL A 48 -11.18 -0.46 1.45
C VAL A 48 -9.87 -1.07 1.94
N VAL A 49 -8.77 -0.78 1.23
CA VAL A 49 -7.42 -1.21 1.60
C VAL A 49 -6.66 -0.02 2.19
N ILE A 50 -6.28 -0.13 3.47
CA ILE A 50 -5.47 0.88 4.17
C ILE A 50 -4.00 0.46 4.24
N GLY A 51 -3.10 1.44 4.30
CA GLY A 51 -1.67 1.22 4.47
C GLY A 51 -1.33 0.63 5.84
N LYS A 52 -0.16 0.00 5.94
CA LYS A 52 0.33 -0.72 7.13
C LYS A 52 0.20 0.10 8.41
N THR A 53 0.59 1.37 8.37
CA THR A 53 0.63 2.29 9.53
C THR A 53 -0.57 3.25 9.58
N GLN A 54 -1.62 3.04 8.79
CA GLN A 54 -2.77 3.94 8.79
C GLN A 54 -3.78 3.64 9.91
N ASN A 55 -4.48 4.67 10.37
CA ASN A 55 -5.59 4.51 11.31
C ASN A 55 -6.90 4.23 10.55
N ALA A 56 -7.42 3.01 10.65
CA ALA A 56 -8.63 2.60 9.93
C ALA A 56 -9.82 3.53 10.18
N TRP A 57 -10.00 3.97 11.43
CA TRP A 57 -11.11 4.81 11.87
C TRP A 57 -11.05 6.25 11.34
N LYS A 58 -9.83 6.78 11.12
CA LYS A 58 -9.63 8.12 10.54
C LYS A 58 -9.69 8.12 9.02
N GLU A 59 -9.31 7.01 8.39
CA GLU A 59 -9.11 6.94 6.93
C GLU A 59 -10.34 6.47 6.17
N CYS A 60 -11.26 5.76 6.82
CA CYS A 60 -12.43 5.24 6.14
C CYS A 60 -13.64 5.01 7.07
N ARG A 61 -14.82 4.90 6.47
CA ARG A 61 -16.06 4.52 7.15
C ARG A 61 -16.15 3.00 7.26
N ALA A 62 -15.18 2.37 7.93
CA ALA A 62 -15.04 0.91 7.99
C ALA A 62 -16.30 0.20 8.53
N ALA A 63 -16.92 0.73 9.57
CA ALA A 63 -18.16 0.17 10.12
C ALA A 63 -19.32 0.17 9.10
N LEU A 64 -19.49 1.26 8.34
CA LEU A 64 -20.51 1.34 7.29
C LEU A 64 -20.20 0.39 6.13
N LEU A 65 -18.92 0.29 5.75
CA LEU A 65 -18.47 -0.62 4.71
C LEU A 65 -18.80 -2.08 5.07
N GLU A 66 -18.45 -2.51 6.29
CA GLU A 66 -18.70 -3.88 6.75
C GLU A 66 -20.21 -4.15 6.95
N GLU A 67 -20.99 -3.18 7.42
CA GLU A 67 -22.45 -3.28 7.50
C GLU A 67 -23.10 -3.53 6.13
N GLU A 68 -22.55 -2.94 5.08
CA GLU A 68 -23.01 -3.10 3.70
C GLU A 68 -22.31 -4.27 2.96
N GLY A 69 -21.67 -5.18 3.70
CA GLY A 69 -21.08 -6.41 3.17
C GLY A 69 -19.74 -6.22 2.47
N GLY A 70 -19.08 -5.08 2.65
CA GLY A 70 -17.73 -4.82 2.19
C GLY A 70 -16.64 -5.24 3.18
N TYR A 71 -15.39 -5.10 2.75
CA TYR A 71 -14.22 -5.54 3.51
C TYR A 71 -13.28 -4.39 3.85
N LEU A 72 -12.93 -4.22 5.13
CA LEU A 72 -11.72 -3.49 5.48
C LEU A 72 -10.53 -4.44 5.37
N ALA A 73 -9.45 -4.03 4.71
CA ALA A 73 -8.19 -4.76 4.67
C ALA A 73 -7.01 -3.83 4.96
N ARG A 74 -6.00 -4.34 5.69
CA ARG A 74 -4.72 -3.65 5.91
C ARG A 74 -3.64 -4.36 5.11
N ARG A 75 -2.86 -3.63 4.31
CA ARG A 75 -1.76 -4.21 3.52
C ARG A 75 -0.41 -4.09 4.25
N SER A 76 0.59 -4.85 3.81
CA SER A 76 1.94 -4.82 4.40
C SER A 76 2.85 -3.66 3.92
N THR A 77 2.37 -2.84 2.98
CA THR A 77 3.06 -1.66 2.44
C THR A 77 2.51 -0.37 3.03
N GLY A 78 3.29 0.72 2.98
CA GLY A 78 2.85 2.06 3.37
C GLY A 78 1.87 2.69 2.37
N GLY A 79 1.64 3.99 2.51
CA GLY A 79 0.77 4.80 1.67
C GLY A 79 -0.67 4.94 2.19
N GLY A 80 -1.51 5.64 1.42
CA GLY A 80 -2.87 5.99 1.79
C GLY A 80 -3.92 4.88 1.61
N ALA A 81 -5.16 5.19 1.99
CA ALA A 81 -6.32 4.32 1.81
C ALA A 81 -6.84 4.39 0.37
N VAL A 82 -7.25 3.24 -0.17
CA VAL A 82 -7.81 3.10 -1.52
C VAL A 82 -9.04 2.19 -1.49
N TYR A 83 -9.94 2.36 -2.46
CA TYR A 83 -11.13 1.53 -2.62
C TYR A 83 -10.96 0.62 -3.83
N HIS A 84 -11.31 -0.66 -3.68
CA HIS A 84 -11.29 -1.66 -4.73
C HIS A 84 -12.70 -2.24 -4.93
N ASP A 85 -13.07 -2.44 -6.18
CA ASP A 85 -14.16 -3.30 -6.63
C ASP A 85 -13.69 -4.12 -7.84
N LEU A 86 -14.60 -4.84 -8.51
CA LEU A 86 -14.25 -5.62 -9.70
C LEU A 86 -13.94 -4.75 -10.93
N GLY A 87 -14.18 -3.44 -10.85
CA GLY A 87 -13.71 -2.45 -11.81
C GLY A 87 -12.26 -2.00 -11.55
N ASN A 88 -11.64 -2.45 -10.46
CA ASN A 88 -10.26 -2.18 -10.11
C ASN A 88 -9.40 -3.44 -10.29
N MET A 89 -8.38 -3.35 -11.15
CA MET A 89 -7.40 -4.42 -11.34
C MET A 89 -6.16 -4.14 -10.47
N CYS A 90 -5.70 -5.13 -9.72
CA CYS A 90 -4.46 -5.04 -8.96
C CYS A 90 -3.33 -5.80 -9.67
N TYR A 91 -2.12 -5.30 -9.51
CA TYR A 91 -0.90 -5.97 -9.92
C TYR A 91 0.14 -5.88 -8.81
N THR A 92 1.01 -6.89 -8.73
CA THR A 92 2.17 -6.90 -7.86
C THR A 92 3.38 -7.42 -8.61
N PHE A 93 4.47 -6.64 -8.59
CA PHE A 93 5.81 -7.07 -8.95
C PHE A 93 6.62 -7.38 -7.70
N MET A 94 7.23 -8.55 -7.68
CA MET A 94 8.21 -8.94 -6.66
C MET A 94 9.50 -9.31 -7.37
N ALA A 95 10.63 -8.84 -6.85
CA ALA A 95 11.92 -9.18 -7.44
C ALA A 95 13.01 -9.24 -6.37
N SER A 96 13.96 -10.16 -6.56
CA SER A 96 15.22 -10.10 -5.82
C SER A 96 15.88 -8.73 -6.00
N SER A 97 16.56 -8.23 -4.97
CA SER A 97 17.12 -6.87 -4.91
C SER A 97 18.04 -6.54 -6.10
N ASN A 98 18.82 -7.50 -6.58
CA ASN A 98 19.68 -7.38 -7.76
C ASN A 98 18.92 -7.30 -9.09
N LEU A 99 17.64 -7.66 -9.11
CA LEU A 99 16.76 -7.65 -10.27
C LEU A 99 15.67 -6.57 -10.19
N TYR A 100 15.38 -6.05 -9.00
CA TYR A 100 14.38 -5.02 -8.79
C TYR A 100 14.75 -3.77 -9.58
N ASN A 101 13.85 -3.34 -10.46
CA ASN A 101 14.02 -2.14 -11.27
C ASN A 101 12.64 -1.50 -11.53
N LEU A 102 12.43 -0.35 -10.89
CA LEU A 102 11.16 0.38 -10.97
C LEU A 102 10.81 0.83 -12.39
N GLU A 103 11.81 1.28 -13.16
CA GLU A 103 11.60 1.73 -14.53
C GLU A 103 11.07 0.59 -15.42
N LYS A 104 11.65 -0.62 -15.27
CA LYS A 104 11.17 -1.81 -15.98
C LYS A 104 9.75 -2.20 -15.58
N GLN A 105 9.44 -2.19 -14.29
CA GLN A 105 8.11 -2.51 -13.78
C GLN A 105 7.08 -1.50 -14.31
N LEU A 106 7.38 -0.20 -14.24
CA LEU A 106 6.54 0.85 -14.79
C LEU A 106 6.38 0.74 -16.30
N LYS A 107 7.42 0.35 -17.03
CA LYS A 107 7.35 0.13 -18.47
C LYS A 107 6.34 -0.96 -18.85
N VAL A 108 6.24 -2.03 -18.05
CA VAL A 108 5.21 -3.06 -18.25
C VAL A 108 3.80 -2.47 -18.07
N ILE A 109 3.58 -1.71 -16.99
CA ILE A 109 2.26 -1.11 -16.71
C ILE A 109 1.87 -0.10 -17.79
N LEU A 110 2.76 0.85 -18.09
CA LEU A 110 2.52 1.89 -19.11
C LEU A 110 2.37 1.29 -20.50
N GLY A 111 3.15 0.25 -20.81
CA GLY A 111 3.01 -0.51 -22.05
C GLY A 111 1.64 -1.16 -22.17
N ALA A 112 1.14 -1.77 -21.09
CA ALA A 112 -0.12 -2.48 -21.11
C ALA A 112 -1.30 -1.51 -21.30
N VAL A 113 -1.25 -0.34 -20.67
CA VAL A 113 -2.23 0.73 -20.85
C VAL A 113 -2.16 1.31 -22.27
N ARG A 114 -0.95 1.47 -22.83
CA ARG A 114 -0.77 1.91 -24.22
C ARG A 114 -1.29 0.89 -25.24
N ASP A 115 -1.14 -0.41 -24.99
CA ASP A 115 -1.72 -1.47 -25.83
C ASP A 115 -3.26 -1.39 -25.86
N GLN A 116 -3.88 -0.76 -24.86
CA GLN A 116 -5.31 -0.42 -24.82
C GLN A 116 -5.64 0.96 -25.43
N GLY A 117 -4.69 1.59 -26.13
CA GLY A 117 -4.87 2.88 -26.82
C GLY A 117 -4.79 4.11 -25.91
N ILE A 118 -4.28 3.98 -24.70
CA ILE A 118 -4.28 5.04 -23.68
C ILE A 118 -2.85 5.49 -23.38
N GLU A 119 -2.57 6.78 -23.57
CA GLU A 119 -1.29 7.38 -23.18
C GLU A 119 -1.29 7.78 -21.70
N ALA A 120 -0.24 7.39 -20.99
CA ALA A 120 -0.11 7.59 -19.56
C ALA A 120 1.34 7.87 -19.15
N GLN A 121 1.51 8.43 -17.96
CA GLN A 121 2.81 8.75 -17.39
C GLN A 121 2.84 8.50 -15.89
N PHE A 122 3.99 8.04 -15.40
CA PHE A 122 4.27 7.97 -13.97
C PHE A 122 4.61 9.37 -13.44
N THR A 123 4.02 9.76 -12.32
CA THR A 123 4.18 11.09 -11.73
C THR A 123 4.34 11.03 -10.22
N GLY A 124 5.04 12.04 -9.68
CA GLY A 124 5.29 12.15 -8.26
C GLY A 124 6.09 10.96 -7.73
N ARG A 125 5.58 10.33 -6.67
CA ARG A 125 6.27 9.22 -5.99
C ARG A 125 5.68 7.85 -6.32
N ASN A 126 4.43 7.81 -6.79
CA ASN A 126 3.66 6.58 -6.78
C ASN A 126 2.42 6.57 -7.69
N ASP A 127 2.13 7.64 -8.41
CA ASP A 127 0.88 7.75 -9.17
C ASP A 127 1.14 7.52 -10.66
N ILE A 128 0.25 6.81 -11.35
CA ILE A 128 0.18 6.83 -12.82
C ILE A 128 -1.06 7.60 -13.23
N THR A 129 -0.86 8.52 -14.15
CA THR A 129 -1.85 9.50 -14.58
C THR A 129 -1.99 9.49 -16.09
N LEU A 130 -3.19 9.81 -16.57
CA LEU A 130 -3.43 10.25 -17.93
C LEU A 130 -2.62 11.51 -18.23
N MET A 131 -2.47 11.83 -19.52
CA MET A 131 -1.74 13.03 -19.95
C MET A 131 -2.38 14.34 -19.47
N ASP A 132 -3.67 14.33 -19.13
CA ASP A 132 -4.39 15.47 -18.52
C ASP A 132 -4.17 15.60 -16.99
N GLY A 133 -3.40 14.69 -16.40
CA GLY A 133 -3.07 14.66 -14.98
C GLY A 133 -4.11 13.97 -14.09
N ARG A 134 -5.13 13.31 -14.65
CA ARG A 134 -6.04 12.45 -13.88
C ARG A 134 -5.40 11.10 -13.56
N LYS A 135 -5.35 10.74 -12.27
CA LYS A 135 -4.79 9.48 -11.77
C LYS A 135 -5.73 8.32 -12.07
N PHE A 136 -5.19 7.19 -12.50
CA PHE A 136 -5.96 5.94 -12.60
C PHE A 136 -5.27 4.78 -11.87
N SER A 137 -4.09 5.02 -11.29
CA SER A 137 -3.30 4.01 -10.60
C SER A 137 -2.52 4.62 -9.47
N GLY A 138 -2.55 3.96 -8.31
CA GLY A 138 -1.67 4.24 -7.19
C GLY A 138 -0.77 3.04 -6.91
N ASN A 139 0.49 3.31 -6.61
CA ASN A 139 1.49 2.30 -6.28
C ASN A 139 1.90 2.41 -4.81
N ALA A 140 2.30 1.30 -4.21
CA ALA A 140 2.99 1.28 -2.94
C ALA A 140 4.10 0.23 -2.95
N PHE A 141 5.08 0.42 -2.08
CA PHE A 141 6.35 -0.28 -2.14
C PHE A 141 6.72 -0.89 -0.79
N LYS A 142 7.45 -2.00 -0.82
CA LYS A 142 8.10 -2.61 0.34
C LYS A 142 9.46 -3.13 -0.07
N PHE A 143 10.48 -2.77 0.70
CA PHE A 143 11.84 -3.24 0.51
C PHE A 143 12.31 -3.94 1.77
N ILE A 144 12.87 -5.12 1.60
CA ILE A 144 13.68 -5.77 2.63
C ILE A 144 15.05 -6.06 2.03
N LYS A 145 16.02 -6.49 2.86
CA LYS A 145 17.45 -6.55 2.51
C LYS A 145 17.75 -7.18 1.15
N ASP A 146 17.03 -8.25 0.78
CA ASP A 146 17.30 -9.12 -0.36
C ASP A 146 16.24 -9.05 -1.47
N LYS A 147 15.10 -8.37 -1.26
CA LYS A 147 13.99 -8.31 -2.24
C LYS A 147 13.12 -7.06 -2.10
N GLY A 148 12.51 -6.68 -3.22
CA GLY A 148 11.58 -5.55 -3.33
C GLY A 148 10.22 -5.97 -3.88
N LEU A 149 9.19 -5.27 -3.44
CA LEU A 149 7.81 -5.42 -3.87
C LEU A 149 7.27 -4.05 -4.28
N MET A 150 6.61 -4.02 -5.44
CA MET A 150 5.79 -2.91 -5.92
C MET A 150 4.42 -3.49 -6.25
N HIS A 151 3.37 -2.99 -5.63
CA HIS A 151 2.02 -3.31 -6.04
C HIS A 151 1.25 -2.03 -6.33
N GLY A 152 0.22 -2.14 -7.15
CA GLY A 152 -0.60 -1.02 -7.51
C GLY A 152 -1.94 -1.42 -8.08
N THR A 153 -2.72 -0.40 -8.39
CA THR A 153 -4.08 -0.53 -8.91
C THR A 153 -4.20 0.01 -10.32
N LEU A 154 -5.22 -0.41 -11.06
CA LEU A 154 -5.68 0.19 -12.31
C LEU A 154 -7.20 0.35 -12.21
N LEU A 155 -7.66 1.60 -12.17
CA LEU A 155 -9.08 1.94 -12.20
C LEU A 155 -9.61 1.74 -13.62
N LEU A 156 -10.25 0.61 -13.89
CA LEU A 156 -10.84 0.30 -15.19
C LEU A 156 -12.24 0.89 -15.29
N ASP A 157 -13.11 0.48 -14.37
CA ASP A 157 -14.53 0.88 -14.29
C ASP A 157 -15.03 0.81 -12.83
N THR A 158 -14.29 1.44 -11.92
CA THR A 158 -14.64 1.46 -10.49
C THR A 158 -15.74 2.48 -10.20
N ASP A 159 -16.69 2.12 -9.34
CA ASP A 159 -17.73 3.05 -8.92
C ASP A 159 -17.14 4.15 -8.02
N SER A 160 -16.93 5.31 -8.63
CA SER A 160 -16.37 6.49 -7.96
C SER A 160 -17.28 7.05 -6.86
N ALA A 161 -18.60 6.85 -6.95
CA ALA A 161 -19.54 7.28 -5.92
C ALA A 161 -19.44 6.38 -4.68
N VAL A 162 -19.33 5.07 -4.87
CA VAL A 162 -19.10 4.10 -3.79
C VAL A 162 -17.71 4.31 -3.16
N MET A 163 -16.68 4.53 -3.97
CA MET A 163 -15.35 4.92 -3.48
C MET A 163 -15.42 6.15 -2.55
N ALA A 164 -16.08 7.22 -3.01
CA ALA A 164 -16.21 8.46 -2.24
C ALA A 164 -17.09 8.30 -0.99
N LYS A 165 -17.99 7.32 -0.97
CA LYS A 165 -18.83 7.01 0.20
C LYS A 165 -18.01 6.47 1.37
N TYR A 166 -17.05 5.60 1.11
CA TYR A 166 -16.30 4.90 2.17
C TYR A 166 -14.98 5.57 2.55
N LEU A 167 -14.29 6.22 1.62
CA LEU A 167 -13.02 6.88 1.94
C LEU A 167 -13.25 8.20 2.69
N GLN A 168 -12.56 8.36 3.81
CA GLN A 168 -12.53 9.63 4.55
C GLN A 168 -11.27 10.40 4.19
N VAL A 169 -11.44 11.56 3.58
CA VAL A 169 -10.33 12.48 3.37
C VAL A 169 -10.15 13.30 4.64
N SER A 170 -8.96 13.26 5.25
CA SER A 170 -8.68 14.08 6.44
C SER A 170 -8.82 15.57 6.14
N LYS A 171 -9.31 16.34 7.13
CA LYS A 171 -9.45 17.80 7.00
C LYS A 171 -8.11 18.48 6.70
N ALA A 172 -7.02 18.01 7.30
CA ALA A 172 -5.66 18.52 7.03
C ALA A 172 -5.23 18.28 5.56
N LYS A 173 -5.58 17.11 4.98
CA LYS A 173 -5.34 16.82 3.56
C LYS A 173 -6.17 17.71 2.64
N MET A 174 -7.41 17.99 3.03
CA MET A 174 -8.29 18.94 2.33
C MET A 174 -7.79 20.38 2.44
N GLN A 175 -7.21 20.80 3.56
CA GLN A 175 -6.64 22.15 3.73
C GLN A 175 -5.34 22.33 2.96
N ALA A 176 -4.43 21.36 3.01
CA ALA A 176 -3.13 21.44 2.35
C ALA A 176 -3.21 21.37 0.82
N LYS A 177 -4.16 20.60 0.27
CA LYS A 177 -4.33 20.44 -1.19
C LYS A 177 -5.54 21.19 -1.76
N GLY A 178 -6.51 21.59 -0.93
CA GLY A 178 -7.82 22.07 -1.35
C GLY A 178 -8.84 20.92 -1.52
N VAL A 179 -10.10 21.15 -1.14
CA VAL A 179 -11.20 20.16 -1.23
C VAL A 179 -11.39 19.64 -2.65
N GLU A 180 -11.36 20.54 -3.63
CA GLU A 180 -11.46 20.20 -5.05
C GLU A 180 -10.25 19.41 -5.54
N SER A 181 -9.04 19.70 -5.10
CA SER A 181 -7.82 18.99 -5.53
C SER A 181 -7.77 17.53 -5.08
N VAL A 182 -8.35 17.20 -3.92
CA VAL A 182 -8.38 15.82 -3.40
C VAL A 182 -9.54 15.01 -3.99
N ARG A 183 -10.65 15.66 -4.37
CA ARG A 183 -11.79 15.01 -5.07
C ARG A 183 -11.61 14.97 -6.58
N SER A 184 -10.87 15.92 -7.15
CA SER A 184 -10.53 15.95 -8.57
C SER A 184 -9.47 14.90 -8.85
N ARG A 185 -9.58 14.23 -10.00
CA ARG A 185 -8.50 13.52 -10.68
C ARG A 185 -8.29 12.06 -10.34
N VAL A 186 -9.34 11.28 -10.04
CA VAL A 186 -9.32 9.89 -10.51
C VAL A 186 -10.04 9.78 -11.86
N ALA A 187 -9.58 8.89 -12.73
CA ALA A 187 -10.23 8.57 -14.00
C ALA A 187 -10.33 7.05 -14.12
N ASN A 188 -11.47 6.59 -14.63
CA ASN A 188 -11.62 5.21 -15.05
C ASN A 188 -11.12 5.08 -16.50
N LEU A 189 -10.35 4.04 -16.79
CA LEU A 189 -9.83 3.82 -18.13
C LEU A 189 -10.93 3.54 -19.17
N ILE A 190 -12.10 3.06 -18.74
CA ILE A 190 -13.27 2.86 -19.60
C ILE A 190 -13.76 4.16 -20.26
N GLU A 191 -13.48 5.32 -19.66
CA GLU A 191 -13.79 6.63 -20.24
C GLU A 191 -13.03 6.89 -21.56
N LEU A 192 -11.87 6.26 -21.74
CA LEU A 192 -11.00 6.42 -22.90
C LEU A 192 -11.07 5.22 -23.85
N ASN A 193 -11.29 4.02 -23.30
CA ASN A 193 -11.49 2.79 -24.05
C ASN A 193 -12.70 2.02 -23.47
N PRO A 194 -13.90 2.17 -24.05
CA PRO A 194 -15.11 1.51 -23.57
C PRO A 194 -15.07 -0.02 -23.58
N ASP A 195 -14.14 -0.59 -24.34
CA ASP A 195 -13.98 -2.04 -24.49
C ASP A 195 -12.99 -2.63 -23.48
N ILE A 196 -12.38 -1.82 -22.60
CA ILE A 196 -11.40 -2.29 -21.62
C ILE A 196 -12.06 -3.19 -20.56
N THR A 197 -11.45 -4.32 -20.25
CA THR A 197 -11.90 -5.26 -19.22
C THR A 197 -10.71 -5.77 -18.42
N PRO A 198 -10.93 -6.34 -17.21
CA PRO A 198 -9.87 -7.01 -16.45
C PRO A 198 -9.11 -8.06 -17.27
N GLU A 199 -9.79 -8.82 -18.13
CA GLU A 199 -9.18 -9.86 -18.97
C GLU A 199 -8.25 -9.24 -20.01
N LYS A 200 -8.70 -8.20 -20.72
CA LYS A 200 -7.89 -7.53 -21.75
C LYS A 200 -6.67 -6.84 -21.18
N ILE A 201 -6.83 -6.12 -20.06
CA ILE A 201 -5.67 -5.47 -19.42
C ILE A 201 -4.71 -6.51 -18.84
N SER A 202 -5.22 -7.63 -18.31
CA SER A 202 -4.39 -8.75 -17.87
C SER A 202 -3.57 -9.31 -19.02
N GLU A 203 -4.18 -9.57 -20.18
CA GLU A 203 -3.47 -10.03 -21.38
C GLU A 203 -2.40 -9.05 -21.84
N SER A 204 -2.71 -7.74 -21.88
CA SER A 204 -1.71 -6.70 -22.16
C SER A 204 -0.55 -6.69 -21.15
N LEU A 205 -0.84 -6.85 -19.85
CA LEU A 205 0.18 -6.95 -18.81
C LEU A 205 1.06 -8.20 -19.03
N LYS A 206 0.47 -9.36 -19.34
CA LYS A 206 1.23 -10.58 -19.67
C LYS A 206 2.17 -10.34 -20.86
N ASN A 207 1.65 -9.74 -21.92
CA ASN A 207 2.41 -9.48 -23.14
C ASN A 207 3.56 -8.50 -22.92
N GLU A 208 3.34 -7.43 -22.16
CA GLU A 208 4.40 -6.47 -21.83
C GLU A 208 5.42 -7.06 -20.84
N PHE A 209 4.99 -7.89 -19.91
CA PHE A 209 5.89 -8.65 -19.05
C PHE A 209 6.79 -9.59 -19.87
N LEU A 210 6.21 -10.30 -20.86
CA LEU A 210 6.96 -11.13 -21.82
C LEU A 210 8.00 -10.31 -22.59
N LYS A 211 7.63 -9.12 -23.08
CA LYS A 211 8.54 -8.23 -23.83
C LYS A 211 9.70 -7.74 -22.97
N GLU A 212 9.46 -7.41 -21.70
CA GLU A 212 10.45 -6.79 -20.82
C GLU A 212 11.34 -7.80 -20.08
N TYR A 213 10.78 -8.95 -19.67
CA TYR A 213 11.47 -9.95 -18.85
C TYR A 213 11.74 -11.29 -19.57
N GLY A 214 11.15 -11.50 -20.75
CA GLY A 214 11.21 -12.77 -21.48
C GLY A 214 10.18 -13.79 -20.99
N SER A 215 10.27 -15.02 -21.50
CA SER A 215 9.35 -16.11 -21.17
C SER A 215 9.43 -16.51 -19.69
N TRP A 216 8.29 -16.77 -19.07
CA TRP A 216 8.16 -17.35 -17.73
C TRP A 216 8.14 -18.88 -17.77
N GLU A 217 8.45 -19.48 -16.63
CA GLU A 217 8.48 -20.95 -16.48
C GLU A 217 7.09 -21.53 -16.21
N THR A 218 6.31 -20.84 -15.37
CA THR A 218 5.00 -21.32 -14.89
C THR A 218 3.96 -20.20 -14.87
N GLU A 219 2.74 -20.54 -15.29
CA GLU A 219 1.54 -19.80 -14.91
C GLU A 219 0.88 -20.51 -13.73
N GLU A 220 0.78 -19.83 -12.61
CA GLU A 220 0.20 -20.37 -11.39
C GLU A 220 -1.13 -19.69 -11.11
N VAL A 221 -2.17 -20.48 -10.88
CA VAL A 221 -3.51 -19.98 -10.53
C VAL A 221 -3.83 -20.42 -9.12
N TYR A 222 -4.07 -19.45 -8.25
CA TYR A 222 -4.47 -19.68 -6.87
C TYR A 222 -5.94 -19.34 -6.71
N SER A 223 -6.62 -20.12 -5.87
CA SER A 223 -7.98 -19.88 -5.40
C SER A 223 -8.01 -20.06 -3.91
N MET A 224 -8.98 -19.44 -3.24
CA MET A 224 -9.24 -19.74 -1.84
C MET A 224 -9.81 -21.16 -1.74
N SER A 225 -9.07 -22.07 -1.10
CA SER A 225 -9.47 -23.47 -0.92
C SER A 225 -8.98 -24.03 0.41
N ASP A 226 -9.59 -25.13 0.84
CA ASP A 226 -9.23 -25.86 2.07
C ASP A 226 -7.88 -26.59 1.98
N ASP A 227 -7.29 -26.68 0.78
CA ASP A 227 -6.01 -27.34 0.53
C ASP A 227 -4.84 -26.35 0.40
N MET A 228 -5.05 -25.07 0.76
CA MET A 228 -3.99 -24.07 0.75
C MET A 228 -2.82 -24.45 1.67
N PRO A 229 -1.56 -24.07 1.32
CA PRO A 229 -0.41 -24.25 2.20
C PRO A 229 -0.64 -23.68 3.60
N SER A 230 -0.11 -24.34 4.63
CA SER A 230 -0.24 -23.92 6.04
C SER A 230 0.17 -22.48 6.27
N GLU A 231 1.29 -22.06 5.70
CA GLU A 231 1.85 -20.72 5.84
C GLU A 231 0.95 -19.67 5.18
N LEU A 232 0.27 -20.03 4.08
CA LEU A 232 -0.73 -19.16 3.45
C LEU A 232 -2.00 -19.08 4.30
N ARG A 233 -2.41 -20.18 4.95
CA ARG A 233 -3.55 -20.19 5.88
C ARG A 233 -3.29 -19.29 7.09
N GLU A 234 -2.12 -19.40 7.72
CA GLU A 234 -1.74 -18.54 8.84
C GLU A 234 -1.73 -17.05 8.44
N LEU A 235 -1.24 -16.75 7.24
CA LEU A 235 -1.31 -15.39 6.69
C LEU A 235 -2.76 -14.97 6.45
N PHE A 236 -3.62 -15.83 5.91
CA PHE A 236 -5.04 -15.52 5.73
C PHE A 236 -5.75 -15.23 7.06
N GLU A 237 -5.49 -16.03 8.10
CA GLU A 237 -5.98 -15.80 9.46
C GLU A 237 -5.49 -14.46 10.01
N LYS A 238 -4.21 -14.13 9.82
CA LYS A 238 -3.67 -12.80 10.15
C LYS A 238 -4.37 -11.67 9.40
N TYR A 239 -4.50 -11.76 8.07
CA TYR A 239 -5.06 -10.67 7.26
C TYR A 239 -6.56 -10.48 7.47
N SER A 240 -7.29 -11.52 7.89
CA SER A 240 -8.71 -11.48 8.21
C SER A 240 -9.01 -11.10 9.67
N SER A 241 -8.03 -11.21 10.57
CA SER A 241 -8.21 -10.90 11.99
C SER A 241 -8.54 -9.43 12.23
N TRP A 242 -9.36 -9.18 13.25
CA TRP A 242 -9.73 -7.82 13.63
C TRP A 242 -8.50 -7.04 14.12
N GLU A 243 -7.64 -7.73 14.88
CA GLU A 243 -6.41 -7.22 15.46
C GLU A 243 -5.46 -6.66 14.40
N PHE A 244 -5.35 -7.33 13.24
CA PHE A 244 -4.49 -6.82 12.17
C PHE A 244 -5.17 -5.73 11.36
N ARG A 245 -6.46 -5.89 11.01
CA ARG A 245 -7.17 -4.94 10.14
C ARG A 245 -7.39 -3.60 10.82
N TYR A 246 -7.94 -3.62 12.03
CA TYR A 246 -8.23 -2.42 12.81
C TYR A 246 -7.05 -1.99 13.67
N GLY A 247 -6.31 -2.95 14.26
CA GLY A 247 -5.37 -2.65 15.34
C GLY A 247 -6.10 -2.45 16.67
N GLU A 248 -5.36 -2.12 17.72
CA GLU A 248 -5.97 -1.65 18.96
C GLU A 248 -6.64 -0.28 18.71
N THR A 249 -7.73 0.00 19.42
CA THR A 249 -8.32 1.35 19.51
C THR A 249 -7.89 1.97 20.83
N PRO A 250 -6.69 2.57 20.90
CA PRO A 250 -6.13 3.00 22.16
C PRO A 250 -6.80 4.26 22.69
N SER A 251 -6.96 4.31 24.01
CA SER A 251 -7.08 5.58 24.73
C SER A 251 -5.68 6.17 24.90
N PHE A 252 -5.52 7.43 24.50
CA PHE A 252 -4.28 8.17 24.64
C PHE A 252 -4.53 9.45 25.44
N ASP A 253 -3.52 9.86 26.22
CA ASP A 253 -3.56 11.06 27.05
C ASP A 253 -3.12 12.30 26.26
N MET A 254 -2.24 12.10 25.27
CA MET A 254 -1.71 13.15 24.41
C MET A 254 -1.64 12.69 22.95
N SER A 255 -1.92 13.62 22.03
CA SER A 255 -1.84 13.38 20.60
C SER A 255 -1.12 14.55 19.90
N PHE A 256 -0.20 14.25 19.01
CA PHE A 256 0.51 15.21 18.18
C PHE A 256 0.31 14.84 16.71
N GLU A 257 -0.22 15.77 15.91
CA GLU A 257 -0.44 15.56 14.48
C GLU A 257 0.30 16.64 13.68
N ASN A 258 1.00 16.22 12.62
CA ASN A 258 1.62 17.13 11.66
C ASN A 258 1.63 16.54 10.25
N ARG A 259 1.78 17.41 9.25
CA ARG A 259 1.83 17.02 7.85
C ARG A 259 3.08 17.54 7.17
N PHE A 260 3.90 16.60 6.72
CA PHE A 260 5.11 16.83 5.96
C PHE A 260 4.87 16.65 4.46
N THR A 261 5.90 16.95 3.65
CA THR A 261 5.86 16.72 2.20
C THR A 261 5.76 15.23 1.86
N TRP A 262 6.29 14.37 2.73
CA TRP A 262 6.30 12.92 2.54
C TRP A 262 5.02 12.22 3.02
N GLY A 263 4.26 12.80 3.95
CA GLY A 263 3.04 12.22 4.52
C GLY A 263 2.58 12.94 5.79
N GLY A 264 1.42 12.57 6.31
CA GLY A 264 0.97 12.90 7.65
C GLY A 264 1.56 11.96 8.69
N ILE A 265 1.73 12.45 9.92
CA ILE A 265 2.04 11.64 11.09
C ILE A 265 1.11 12.02 12.24
N ASP A 266 0.69 11.02 13.00
CA ASP A 266 -0.21 11.14 14.14
C ASP A 266 0.34 10.28 15.28
N ILE A 267 0.95 10.92 16.27
CA ILE A 267 1.62 10.31 17.42
C ILE A 267 0.68 10.39 18.62
N ASN A 268 0.22 9.23 19.11
CA ASN A 268 -0.70 9.11 20.23
C ASN A 268 -0.01 8.39 21.39
N LEU A 269 0.07 9.04 22.55
CA LEU A 269 0.82 8.56 23.72
C LEU A 269 -0.12 8.30 24.89
N SER A 270 0.05 7.13 25.52
CA SER A 270 -0.50 6.82 26.84
C SER A 270 0.59 7.03 27.89
N VAL A 271 0.28 7.69 29.00
CA VAL A 271 1.26 8.17 29.98
C VAL A 271 0.87 7.73 31.39
N GLU A 272 1.75 6.98 32.04
CA GLU A 272 1.58 6.55 33.43
C GLU A 272 2.68 7.14 34.30
N LYS A 273 2.30 7.94 35.30
CA LYS A 273 3.23 8.60 36.24
C LYS A 273 4.33 9.42 35.52
N GLY A 274 3.96 10.07 34.42
CA GLY A 274 4.87 10.90 33.61
C GLY A 274 5.76 10.11 32.63
N VAL A 275 5.64 8.79 32.57
CA VAL A 275 6.39 7.92 31.63
C VAL A 275 5.45 7.43 30.54
N ILE A 276 5.90 7.45 29.29
CA ILE A 276 5.15 6.92 28.14
C ILE A 276 5.02 5.41 28.32
N SER A 277 3.81 4.92 28.56
CA SER A 277 3.54 3.48 28.73
C SER A 277 3.30 2.80 27.38
N LYS A 278 2.65 3.49 26.44
CA LYS A 278 2.43 3.04 25.06
C LYS A 278 2.49 4.21 24.08
N ALA A 279 2.94 3.93 22.86
CA ALA A 279 2.95 4.87 21.75
C ALA A 279 2.30 4.23 20.52
N TYR A 280 1.33 4.92 19.93
CA TYR A 280 0.68 4.53 18.68
C TYR A 280 0.96 5.61 17.64
N VAL A 281 1.68 5.24 16.60
CA VAL A 281 2.12 6.19 15.57
C VAL A 281 1.52 5.80 14.23
N TYR A 282 0.62 6.63 13.73
CA TYR A 282 -0.05 6.44 12.46
C TYR A 282 0.51 7.35 11.39
N SER A 283 0.54 6.88 10.14
CA SER A 283 1.05 7.64 9.01
C SER A 283 0.47 7.17 7.68
N ASP A 284 0.29 8.09 6.73
CA ASP A 284 -0.03 7.80 5.32
C ASP A 284 1.23 7.83 4.41
N ALA A 285 2.43 7.90 5.02
CA ALA A 285 3.70 7.88 4.32
C ALA A 285 3.95 6.56 3.58
N MET A 286 4.69 6.65 2.47
CA MET A 286 5.08 5.46 1.69
C MET A 286 6.09 4.59 2.43
N ASP A 287 7.08 5.22 3.07
CA ASP A 287 7.99 4.53 3.98
C ASP A 287 7.36 4.47 5.38
N THR A 288 7.24 3.27 5.93
CA THR A 288 6.65 3.02 7.25
C THR A 288 7.68 3.08 8.37
N ALA A 289 8.98 3.08 8.04
CA ALA A 289 10.06 2.90 8.99
C ALA A 289 10.06 3.95 10.11
N ALA A 290 9.80 5.21 9.79
CA ALA A 290 9.76 6.28 10.80
C ALA A 290 8.64 6.07 11.82
N ALA A 291 7.42 5.76 11.36
CA ALA A 291 6.28 5.53 12.23
C ALA A 291 6.49 4.29 13.12
N GLU A 292 6.97 3.19 12.54
CA GLU A 292 7.28 1.96 13.28
C GLU A 292 8.37 2.20 14.33
N THR A 293 9.46 2.87 13.93
CA THR A 293 10.56 3.21 14.84
C THR A 293 10.08 4.03 16.03
N LEU A 294 9.23 5.03 15.80
CA LEU A 294 8.70 5.87 16.89
C LEU A 294 7.80 5.08 17.84
N ALA A 295 6.92 4.23 17.30
CA ALA A 295 6.04 3.38 18.10
C ALA A 295 6.83 2.45 19.03
N ASP A 296 7.96 1.91 18.55
CA ASP A 296 8.81 1.00 19.32
C ASP A 296 9.74 1.73 20.31
N LEU A 297 10.24 2.92 19.95
CA LEU A 297 11.29 3.62 20.69
C LEU A 297 10.75 4.43 21.88
N LEU A 298 9.58 5.05 21.73
CA LEU A 298 9.04 6.00 22.72
C LEU A 298 8.61 5.35 24.05
N PRO A 299 8.02 4.13 24.10
CA PRO A 299 7.65 3.49 25.35
C PRO A 299 8.81 3.38 26.36
N GLY A 300 8.51 3.62 27.63
CA GLY A 300 9.48 3.65 28.73
C GLY A 300 10.29 4.95 28.84
N THR A 301 10.01 5.95 28.00
CA THR A 301 10.68 7.26 28.06
C THR A 301 9.85 8.24 28.90
N LEU A 302 10.53 9.09 29.68
CA LEU A 302 9.85 10.17 30.40
C LEU A 302 9.20 11.12 29.37
N LEU A 303 7.97 11.56 29.64
CA LEU A 303 7.31 12.59 28.84
C LEU A 303 7.93 13.95 29.18
N ASP A 304 9.13 14.15 28.65
CA ASP A 304 9.93 15.35 28.74
C ASP A 304 10.62 15.57 27.39
N ARG A 305 10.67 16.84 26.97
CA ARG A 305 11.22 17.23 25.66
C ARG A 305 12.64 16.72 25.47
N ASP A 306 13.52 16.94 26.44
CA ASP A 306 14.94 16.63 26.26
C ASP A 306 15.20 15.12 26.31
N GLU A 307 14.46 14.37 27.15
CA GLU A 307 14.54 12.91 27.19
C GLU A 307 14.04 12.25 25.89
N ILE A 308 12.94 12.74 25.31
CA ILE A 308 12.43 12.25 24.02
C ILE A 308 13.44 12.54 22.90
N LEU A 309 13.96 13.77 22.80
CA LEU A 309 14.92 14.14 21.76
C LEU A 309 16.25 13.38 21.90
N LYS A 310 16.69 13.15 23.14
CA LYS A 310 17.86 12.31 23.43
C LYS A 310 17.64 10.88 22.96
N LYS A 311 16.51 10.26 23.30
CA LYS A 311 16.15 8.91 22.87
C LYS A 311 16.19 8.76 21.35
N LEU A 312 15.60 9.71 20.62
CA LEU A 312 15.59 9.74 19.16
C LEU A 312 17.00 9.89 18.57
N THR A 313 17.86 10.67 19.21
CA THR A 313 19.25 10.87 18.78
C THR A 313 20.10 9.62 19.03
N GLU A 314 19.95 8.98 20.19
CA GLU A 314 20.70 7.78 20.59
C GLU A 314 20.34 6.54 19.78
N ALA A 315 19.13 6.49 19.19
CA ALA A 315 18.75 5.41 18.29
C ALA A 315 19.71 5.29 17.08
N GLY A 316 20.40 6.37 16.70
CA GLY A 316 21.39 6.35 15.61
C GLY A 316 20.79 6.06 14.23
N ILE A 317 19.48 6.16 14.10
CA ILE A 317 18.72 5.83 12.90
C ILE A 317 18.75 7.01 11.94
N LYS A 318 19.40 6.83 10.78
CA LYS A 318 19.49 7.84 9.71
C LYS A 318 18.30 7.74 8.75
N LEU A 319 17.11 8.07 9.24
CA LEU A 319 15.91 8.23 8.41
C LEU A 319 15.59 9.72 8.28
N ALA A 320 15.44 10.22 7.06
CA ALA A 320 15.16 11.63 6.81
C ALA A 320 13.81 12.05 7.43
N GLU A 321 12.80 11.20 7.30
CA GLU A 321 11.48 11.39 7.88
C GLU A 321 11.53 11.43 9.41
N LEU A 322 12.39 10.61 10.04
CA LEU A 322 12.55 10.62 11.50
C LEU A 322 13.23 11.91 11.99
N GLU A 323 14.17 12.44 11.21
CA GLU A 323 14.82 13.72 11.51
C GLU A 323 13.83 14.89 11.41
N ASP A 324 12.98 14.91 10.39
CA ASP A 324 11.88 15.88 10.25
C ASP A 324 10.94 15.83 11.47
N VAL A 325 10.55 14.62 11.89
CA VAL A 325 9.68 14.41 13.06
C VAL A 325 10.37 14.87 14.35
N LYS A 326 11.66 14.55 14.53
CA LYS A 326 12.43 14.97 15.70
C LYS A 326 12.51 16.49 15.81
N ASN A 327 12.79 17.17 14.69
CA ASN A 327 12.86 18.63 14.65
C ASN A 327 11.51 19.26 14.98
N TRP A 328 10.42 18.70 14.44
CA TRP A 328 9.06 19.14 14.76
C TRP A 328 8.71 18.92 16.24
N LEU A 329 9.00 17.73 16.80
CA LEU A 329 8.75 17.43 18.22
C LEU A 329 9.51 18.38 19.16
N ALA A 330 10.70 18.84 18.77
CA ALA A 330 11.46 19.82 19.54
C ALA A 330 10.79 21.20 19.67
N GLU A 331 9.83 21.51 18.79
CA GLU A 331 9.06 22.75 18.76
C GLU A 331 7.71 22.65 19.50
N VAL A 332 7.11 21.46 19.54
CA VAL A 332 5.73 21.26 20.05
C VAL A 332 5.64 20.59 21.42
N LEU A 333 6.73 20.01 21.92
CA LEU A 333 6.87 19.51 23.30
C LEU A 333 7.37 20.62 24.23
#